data_AF-A0A5B7JB89-F1
#
_entry.id   AF-A0A5B7JB89-F1
#
_cell.length_a   1.000
_cell.length_b   1.000
_cell.length_c   1.000
_cell.angle_alpha   90.00
_cell.angle_beta   90.00
_cell.angle_gamma   90.00
#
_symmetry.space_group_name_H-M   'P 1'
#
loop_
_entity.id
_entity.type
_entity.pdbx_description
1 polymer ?
#
loop_
_entity_poly.entity_id
_entity_poly.type
_entity_poly.pdbx_seq_one_letter_code
_entity_poly.pdbx_strand_id
1 'polypeptide(L)'
;MGWDNRHGYQLYQSDPSGNYSGWKATCIGNSSTAAVSILKQEYKVGETDLHEALLLALKVMSKTLDMTKLNAEKLELATLVRKAEHTEIIVKPVEEVKKLIKEHEEREAAAEASKQDKSTPSTSKPKA
;
A
#
# COMPACT_ATOMS: atom_id res chain seq x y z
N MET A 1 -6.43 12.86 5.68
CA MET A 1 -4.98 13.11 5.83
C MET A 1 -4.74 14.61 5.81
N GLY A 2 -3.70 15.09 6.49
CA GLY A 2 -3.40 16.52 6.59
C GLY A 2 -1.95 16.76 7.03
N TRP A 3 -1.53 18.02 6.98
CA TRP A 3 -0.28 18.48 7.57
C TRP A 3 -0.54 19.74 8.40
N ASP A 4 0.04 19.81 9.59
CA ASP A 4 0.10 21.02 10.40
C ASP A 4 1.52 21.27 10.94
N ASN A 5 1.79 22.47 11.47
CA ASN A 5 3.09 22.84 12.01
C ASN A 5 3.39 22.26 13.40
N ARG A 6 2.41 21.63 14.07
CA ARG A 6 2.55 21.12 15.44
C ARG A 6 3.00 19.66 15.44
N HIS A 7 2.48 18.87 14.51
CA HIS A 7 2.61 17.41 14.47
C HIS A 7 3.04 16.88 13.09
N GLY A 8 3.13 17.74 12.07
CA GLY A 8 3.47 17.34 10.72
C GLY A 8 2.34 16.57 10.04
N TYR A 9 2.67 15.50 9.32
CA TYR A 9 1.68 14.68 8.60
C TYR A 9 0.83 13.83 9.55
N GLN A 10 -0.48 13.86 9.34
CA GLN A 10 -1.45 13.17 10.17
C GLN A 10 -2.51 12.46 9.32
N LEU A 11 -2.96 11.31 9.83
CA LEU A 11 -4.10 10.57 9.30
C LEU A 11 -5.05 10.26 10.45
N TYR A 12 -6.30 10.67 10.29
CA TYR A 12 -7.36 10.40 11.24
C TYR A 12 -8.52 9.71 10.52
N GLN A 13 -9.17 8.82 11.24
CA GLN A 13 -10.41 8.18 10.81
C GLN A 13 -11.44 8.41 11.91
N SER A 14 -12.64 8.81 11.50
CA SER A 14 -13.81 8.88 12.36
C SER A 14 -14.81 7.78 12.02
N ASP A 15 -15.66 7.43 12.98
CA ASP A 15 -16.82 6.55 12.77
C ASP A 15 -18.15 7.29 13.04
N PRO A 16 -19.30 6.73 12.65
CA PRO A 16 -20.61 7.37 12.86
C PRO A 16 -20.99 7.61 14.34
N SER A 17 -20.28 7.00 15.30
CA SER A 17 -20.53 7.21 16.74
C SER A 17 -19.92 8.52 17.25
N GLY A 18 -19.13 9.21 16.42
CA GLY A 18 -18.43 10.45 16.77
C GLY A 18 -17.04 10.21 17.36
N ASN A 19 -16.60 8.96 17.46
CA ASN A 19 -15.22 8.65 17.83
C ASN A 19 -14.29 8.87 16.64
N TYR A 20 -13.08 9.35 16.94
CA TYR A 20 -12.00 9.47 15.96
C TYR A 20 -10.68 9.00 16.56
N SER A 21 -9.79 8.49 15.71
CA SER A 21 -8.48 7.99 16.13
C SER A 21 -7.43 8.29 15.09
N GLY A 22 -6.20 8.52 15.55
CA GLY A 22 -5.04 8.74 14.70
C GLY A 22 -4.43 7.42 14.26
N TRP A 23 -4.03 7.35 12.99
CA TRP A 23 -3.48 6.13 12.37
C TRP A 23 -2.20 6.43 11.61
N LYS A 24 -1.33 5.42 11.46
CA LYS A 24 -0.18 5.47 10.54
C LYS A 24 -0.54 4.90 9.17
N ALA A 25 -1.37 3.86 9.16
CA ALA A 25 -2.06 3.34 7.98
C ALA A 25 -3.40 2.76 8.44
N THR A 26 -4.45 2.93 7.66
CA THR A 26 -5.79 2.38 7.96
C THR A 26 -6.56 2.10 6.67
N CYS A 27 -7.63 1.33 6.76
CA CYS A 27 -8.55 1.04 5.67
C CYS A 27 -9.98 1.00 6.21
N ILE A 28 -10.93 1.44 5.39
CA ILE A 28 -12.37 1.44 5.69
C ILE A 28 -13.14 0.77 4.57
N GLY A 29 -14.39 0.40 4.83
CA GLY A 29 -15.27 -0.22 3.85
C GLY A 29 -15.07 -1.73 3.74
N ASN A 30 -15.41 -2.27 2.57
CA ASN A 30 -15.39 -3.71 2.33
C ASN A 30 -13.98 -4.29 2.46
N SER A 31 -13.86 -5.48 3.04
CA SER A 31 -12.58 -6.18 3.23
C SER A 31 -11.53 -5.40 4.05
N SER A 32 -11.93 -4.38 4.82
CA SER A 32 -11.02 -3.55 5.63
C SER A 32 -10.24 -4.36 6.68
N THR A 33 -10.83 -5.40 7.27
CA THR A 33 -10.12 -6.29 8.21
C THR A 33 -8.92 -6.98 7.54
N ALA A 34 -9.08 -7.47 6.31
CA ALA A 34 -7.99 -8.09 5.56
C ALA A 34 -6.94 -7.05 5.14
N ALA A 35 -7.40 -5.87 4.69
CA ALA A 35 -6.53 -4.75 4.34
C ALA A 35 -5.62 -4.33 5.51
N VAL A 36 -6.21 -4.12 6.69
CA VAL A 36 -5.49 -3.74 7.90
C VAL A 36 -4.51 -4.83 8.34
N SER A 37 -4.83 -6.11 8.13
CA SER A 37 -3.90 -7.21 8.41
C SER A 37 -2.64 -7.12 7.55
N ILE A 38 -2.80 -6.87 6.24
CA ILE A 38 -1.66 -6.67 5.31
C ILE A 38 -0.85 -5.44 5.72
N LEU A 39 -1.52 -4.32 6.01
CA LEU A 39 -0.87 -3.08 6.45
C LEU A 39 -0.02 -3.29 7.71
N LYS A 40 -0.51 -4.04 8.70
CA LYS A 40 0.25 -4.36 9.92
C LYS A 40 1.53 -5.14 9.66
N GLN A 41 1.54 -6.01 8.64
CA GLN A 41 2.70 -6.83 8.31
C GLN A 41 3.74 -6.06 7.50
N GLU A 42 3.27 -5.29 6.53
CA GLU A 42 4.10 -4.72 5.46
C GLU A 42 4.49 -3.26 5.70
N TYR A 43 3.66 -2.45 6.38
CA TYR A 43 3.98 -1.05 6.64
C TYR A 43 5.08 -0.91 7.71
N LYS A 44 6.14 -0.16 7.41
CA LYS A 44 7.28 0.07 8.30
C LYS A 44 7.39 1.55 8.66
N VAL A 45 7.13 1.85 9.93
CA VAL A 45 7.13 3.22 10.44
C VAL A 45 8.53 3.82 10.30
N GLY A 46 8.65 4.93 9.59
CA GLY A 46 9.91 5.65 9.39
C GLY A 46 10.76 5.15 8.21
N GLU A 47 10.43 3.99 7.63
CA GLU A 47 11.13 3.42 6.47
C GLU A 47 10.29 3.52 5.19
N THR A 48 8.96 3.48 5.29
CA THR A 48 8.07 3.60 4.13
C THR A 48 8.02 5.04 3.65
N ASP A 49 8.65 5.31 2.51
CA ASP A 49 8.55 6.59 1.81
C ASP A 49 7.24 6.71 1.01
N LEU A 50 7.05 7.84 0.31
CA LEU A 50 5.83 8.09 -0.45
C LEU A 50 5.62 7.08 -1.60
N HIS A 51 6.70 6.68 -2.28
CA HIS A 51 6.62 5.77 -3.43
C HIS A 51 6.28 4.35 -2.97
N GLU A 52 6.98 3.87 -1.93
CA GLU A 52 6.70 2.57 -1.32
C GLU A 52 5.31 2.54 -0.68
N ALA A 53 4.81 3.65 -0.12
CA ALA A 53 3.45 3.74 0.37
C ALA A 53 2.41 3.59 -0.77
N LEU A 54 2.66 4.17 -1.95
CA LEU A 54 1.77 4.02 -3.12
C LEU A 54 1.73 2.55 -3.60
N LEU A 55 2.88 1.90 -3.68
CA LEU A 55 2.96 0.49 -4.07
C LEU A 55 2.33 -0.44 -3.02
N LEU A 56 2.52 -0.14 -1.73
CA LEU A 56 1.85 -0.88 -0.66
C LEU A 56 0.33 -0.70 -0.71
N ALA A 57 -0.17 0.51 -0.98
CA ALA A 57 -1.59 0.75 -1.16
C ALA A 57 -2.14 -0.10 -2.32
N LEU A 58 -1.44 -0.15 -3.46
CA LEU A 58 -1.84 -1.00 -4.59
C LEU A 58 -1.83 -2.49 -4.24
N LYS A 59 -0.82 -2.96 -3.49
CA LYS A 59 -0.74 -4.34 -2.99
C LYS A 59 -1.89 -4.70 -2.05
N VAL A 60 -2.30 -3.77 -1.20
CA VAL A 60 -3.47 -3.98 -0.35
C VAL A 60 -4.72 -4.07 -1.22
N MET A 61 -4.91 -3.12 -2.13
CA MET A 61 -6.07 -3.07 -3.02
C MET A 61 -6.16 -4.31 -3.92
N SER A 62 -5.05 -4.84 -4.45
CA SER A 62 -5.07 -6.04 -5.30
C SER A 62 -5.49 -7.30 -4.55
N LYS A 63 -5.30 -7.35 -3.23
CA LYS A 63 -5.69 -8.48 -2.38
C LYS A 63 -7.09 -8.34 -1.77
N THR A 64 -7.65 -7.13 -1.77
CA THR A 64 -8.92 -6.84 -1.09
C THR A 64 -10.05 -6.46 -2.03
N LEU A 65 -9.73 -6.09 -3.27
CA LEU A 65 -10.72 -5.93 -4.33
C LEU A 65 -11.03 -7.29 -4.96
N ASP A 66 -12.33 -7.56 -5.18
CA ASP A 66 -12.81 -8.74 -5.89
C ASP A 66 -12.59 -8.62 -7.42
N MET A 67 -11.38 -8.24 -7.83
CA MET A 67 -10.98 -8.09 -9.23
C MET A 67 -9.71 -8.88 -9.49
N THR A 68 -9.66 -9.61 -10.60
CA THR A 68 -8.50 -10.42 -10.99
C THR A 68 -7.28 -9.58 -11.38
N LYS A 69 -7.49 -8.31 -11.76
CA LYS A 69 -6.45 -7.33 -12.05
C LYS A 69 -6.91 -5.93 -11.63
N LEU A 70 -5.96 -5.11 -11.20
CA LEU A 70 -6.23 -3.71 -10.90
C LEU A 70 -6.54 -2.94 -12.19
N ASN A 71 -7.61 -2.15 -12.17
CA ASN A 71 -7.95 -1.24 -13.27
C ASN A 71 -7.79 0.21 -12.79
N ALA A 72 -6.96 0.98 -13.48
CA ALA A 72 -6.70 2.38 -13.17
C ALA A 72 -7.94 3.28 -13.26
N GLU A 73 -8.98 2.90 -14.01
CA GLU A 73 -10.25 3.65 -14.07
C GLU A 73 -11.14 3.40 -12.84
N LYS A 74 -10.88 2.33 -12.09
CA LYS A 74 -11.63 1.96 -10.88
C LYS A 74 -10.89 2.31 -9.60
N LEU A 75 -9.76 2.98 -9.71
CA LEU A 75 -8.90 3.37 -8.62
C LEU A 75 -8.59 4.86 -8.72
N GLU A 76 -8.66 5.54 -7.59
CA GLU A 76 -8.18 6.90 -7.46
C GLU A 76 -7.10 6.93 -6.38
N LEU A 77 -5.97 7.55 -6.69
CA LEU A 77 -4.88 7.76 -5.73
C LEU A 77 -4.66 9.26 -5.57
N ALA A 78 -4.54 9.70 -4.33
CA ALA A 78 -4.20 11.08 -3.99
C ALA A 78 -3.01 11.10 -3.04
N THR A 79 -2.13 12.06 -3.23
CA THR A 79 -0.98 12.32 -2.35
C THR A 79 -1.07 13.72 -1.77
N LEU A 80 -0.69 13.86 -0.51
CA LEU A 80 -0.55 15.15 0.16
C LEU A 80 0.93 15.35 0.46
N VAL A 81 1.52 16.39 -0.12
CA VAL A 81 2.96 16.68 -0.03
C VAL A 81 3.15 18.14 0.36
N ARG A 82 4.08 18.40 1.28
CA ARG A 82 4.53 19.75 1.60
C ARG A 82 5.75 20.13 0.78
N LYS A 83 5.63 21.22 0.02
CA LYS A 83 6.72 21.85 -0.74
C LYS A 83 6.96 23.24 -0.17
N ALA A 84 8.13 23.45 0.43
CA ALA A 84 8.44 24.65 1.20
C ALA A 84 7.33 24.96 2.23
N GLU A 85 6.68 26.12 2.13
CA GLU A 85 5.63 26.55 3.05
C GLU A 85 4.21 26.14 2.64
N HIS A 86 4.06 25.46 1.49
CA HIS A 86 2.76 25.11 0.93
C HIS A 86 2.51 23.61 0.96
N THR A 87 1.29 23.23 1.34
CA THR A 87 0.81 21.85 1.31
C THR A 87 -0.07 21.67 0.08
N GLU A 88 0.30 20.74 -0.78
CA GLU A 88 -0.40 20.41 -2.02
C GLU A 88 -1.07 19.04 -1.90
N ILE A 89 -2.32 18.95 -2.35
CA ILE A 89 -3.02 17.68 -2.55
C ILE A 89 -3.10 17.44 -4.04
N ILE A 90 -2.57 16.31 -4.49
CA ILE A 90 -2.46 15.95 -5.90
C ILE A 90 -3.21 14.64 -6.09
N VAL A 91 -4.30 14.70 -6.84
CA VAL A 91 -4.96 13.50 -7.39
C VAL A 91 -4.13 13.02 -8.58
N LYS A 92 -3.69 11.78 -8.54
CA LYS A 92 -2.81 11.18 -9.53
C LYS A 92 -3.58 10.94 -10.83
N PRO A 93 -3.11 11.42 -11.99
CA PRO A 93 -3.75 11.14 -13.26
C PRO A 93 -3.80 9.64 -13.54
N VAL A 94 -4.81 9.18 -14.27
CA VAL A 94 -5.00 7.77 -14.63
C VAL A 94 -3.74 7.16 -15.27
N GLU A 95 -3.01 7.92 -16.10
CA GLU A 95 -1.77 7.46 -16.73
C GLU A 95 -0.63 7.20 -15.72
N GLU A 96 -0.57 7.95 -14.62
CA GLU A 96 0.39 7.71 -13.54
C GLU A 96 -0.03 6.50 -12.71
N VAL A 97 -1.32 6.35 -12.43
CA VAL A 97 -1.87 5.17 -11.75
C VAL A 97 -1.61 3.89 -12.56
N LYS A 98 -1.77 3.92 -13.89
CA LYS A 98 -1.41 2.79 -14.78
C LYS A 98 0.05 2.38 -14.65
N LYS A 99 0.97 3.36 -14.59
CA LYS A 99 2.41 3.10 -14.40
C LYS A 99 2.69 2.44 -13.06
N LEU A 100 2.07 2.93 -11.98
CA LEU A 100 2.22 2.37 -10.64
C LEU A 100 1.65 0.94 -10.53
N ILE A 101 0.50 0.67 -11.16
CA ILE A 101 -0.08 -0.68 -11.23
C ILE A 101 0.90 -1.63 -11.92
N LYS A 102 1.47 -1.22 -13.06
CA LYS A 102 2.43 -2.03 -13.79
C LYS A 102 3.68 -2.33 -12.95
N GLU A 103 4.24 -1.31 -12.29
CA GLU A 103 5.39 -1.49 -11.39
C GLU A 103 5.06 -2.45 -10.23
N HIS A 104 3.86 -2.33 -9.64
CA HIS A 104 3.40 -3.24 -8.60
C HIS A 104 3.32 -4.70 -9.10
N GLU A 105 2.75 -4.94 -10.28
CA GLU A 105 2.65 -6.27 -10.88
C GLU A 105 4.04 -6.89 -11.14
N GLU A 106 4.98 -6.10 -11.67
CA GLU A 106 6.36 -6.53 -11.91
C GLU A 106 7.09 -6.90 -10.61
N ARG A 107 6.90 -6.11 -9.54
CA ARG A 107 7.51 -6.38 -8.23
C ARG A 107 6.92 -7.62 -7.55
N GLU A 108 5.61 -7.82 -7.60
CA GLU A 108 4.99 -9.03 -7.03
C GLU A 108 5.44 -10.28 -7.80
N ALA A 109 5.50 -10.23 -9.15
CA ALA A 109 5.99 -11.35 -9.96
C ALA A 109 7.45 -11.70 -9.63
N ALA A 110 8.32 -10.69 -9.47
CA ALA A 110 9.71 -10.91 -9.07
C ALA A 110 9.83 -11.49 -7.64
N ALA A 111 9.00 -11.00 -6.71
CA ALA A 111 8.98 -11.50 -5.34
C ALA A 111 8.49 -12.96 -5.27
N GLU A 112 7.51 -13.36 -6.08
CA GLU A 112 7.03 -14.73 -6.17
C GLU A 112 8.08 -15.68 -6.78
N ALA A 113 8.75 -15.27 -7.86
CA ALA A 113 9.84 -16.04 -8.46
C ALA A 113 10.98 -16.29 -7.46
N SER A 114 11.35 -15.27 -6.68
CA SER A 114 12.40 -15.39 -5.65
C SER A 114 12.01 -16.29 -4.46
N LYS A 115 10.70 -16.44 -4.19
CA LYS A 115 10.19 -17.36 -3.16
C LYS A 115 10.17 -18.82 -3.65
N GLN A 116 9.92 -19.05 -4.94
CA GLN A 116 9.96 -20.38 -5.53
C GLN A 116 11.39 -20.96 -5.57
N ASP A 117 12.40 -20.15 -5.89
CA ASP A 117 13.81 -20.58 -5.92
C ASP A 117 14.31 -21.04 -4.54
N LYS A 118 13.89 -20.34 -3.46
CA LYS A 118 14.22 -20.70 -2.07
C LYS A 118 13.47 -21.94 -1.53
N SER A 119 12.49 -22.47 -2.27
CA SER A 119 11.64 -23.59 -1.83
C SER A 119 12.01 -24.95 -2.42
N THR A 120 13.04 -25.04 -3.28
CA THR A 120 13.53 -26.32 -3.84
C THR A 120 14.42 -27.05 -2.82
N PRO A 121 14.00 -28.20 -2.24
CA PRO A 121 14.83 -28.91 -1.27
C PRO A 121 15.98 -29.63 -1.98
N SER A 122 17.21 -29.38 -1.53
CA SER A 122 18.41 -30.18 -1.84
C SER A 122 18.12 -31.68 -1.60
N THR A 123 17.81 -32.40 -2.67
CA THR A 123 17.68 -33.86 -2.64
C THR A 123 19.08 -34.44 -2.84
N SER A 124 19.76 -34.79 -1.75
CA SER A 124 20.95 -35.64 -1.85
C SER A 124 21.06 -36.53 -0.61
N LYS A 125 20.34 -37.64 -0.64
CA LYS A 125 20.72 -38.86 0.07
C LYS A 125 21.71 -39.61 -0.82
N PRO A 126 22.90 -40.00 -0.33
CA PRO A 126 23.51 -41.24 -0.77
C PRO A 126 23.31 -42.30 0.31
N LYS A 127 22.75 -43.43 -0.12
CA LYS A 127 22.81 -44.70 0.59
C LYS A 127 24.27 -45.12 0.77
N ALA A 128 24.65 -45.49 1.99
CA ALA A 128 25.37 -46.72 2.32
C ALA A 128 25.22 -46.96 3.83
#